data_AF-A0A811KQX3-F1
#
_entry.id   AF-A0A811KQX3-F1
#
_cell.length_a   1.000
_cell.length_b   1.000
_cell.length_c   1.000
_cell.angle_alpha   90.00
_cell.angle_beta   90.00
_cell.angle_gamma   90.00
#
_symmetry.space_group_name_H-M   'P 1'
#
loop_
_entity.id
_entity.type
_entity.pdbx_description
1 polymer ?
#
loop_
_entity_poly.entity_id
_entity_poly.type
_entity_poly.pdbx_seq_one_letter_code
_entity_poly.pdbx_strand_id
1 'polypeptide(L)' 'MYNWSEKLPKELWQHIFHHFEGIESLAAMAAIHERFYKWINRDFKLMCYRDGIYRFKGETWAKAFRRIAVRLTS' A
#
# COMPACT_ATOMS: atom_id res chain seq x y z
N MET A 1 21.08 3.63 6.87
CA MET A 1 19.91 4.06 6.05
C MET A 1 19.15 5.10 6.85
N TYR A 2 19.07 6.35 6.35
CA TYR A 2 18.26 7.39 6.99
C TYR A 2 16.78 6.99 6.91
N ASN A 3 16.02 7.03 8.02
CA ASN A 3 14.60 6.67 8.02
C ASN A 3 13.71 7.92 7.92
N TRP A 4 13.76 8.59 6.76
CA TRP A 4 12.91 9.72 6.36
C TRP A 4 11.41 9.51 6.66
N SER A 5 10.96 8.25 6.60
CA SER A 5 9.57 7.86 6.86
C SER A 5 9.08 8.14 8.29
N GLU A 6 10.00 8.33 9.23
CA GLU A 6 9.69 8.60 10.65
C GLU A 6 9.59 10.08 10.99
N LYS A 7 10.17 10.97 10.17
CA LYS A 7 10.20 12.41 10.43
C LYS A 7 8.91 13.13 10.07
N LEU A 8 8.10 12.54 9.19
CA LEU A 8 6.86 13.15 8.72
C LEU A 8 5.66 12.67 9.57
N PRO A 9 4.79 13.58 10.05
CA PRO A 9 3.55 13.24 10.73
C PRO A 9 2.63 12.38 9.86
N LYS A 10 1.81 11.54 10.50
CA LYS A 10 0.87 10.63 9.82
C LYS A 10 -0.07 11.40 8.89
N GLU A 11 -0.52 12.57 9.31
CA GLU A 11 -1.47 13.43 8.61
C GLU A 11 -0.88 13.92 7.28
N LEU A 12 0.43 14.25 7.28
CA LEU A 12 1.12 14.66 6.08
C LEU A 12 1.25 13.50 5.09
N TRP A 13 1.55 12.29 5.59
CA TRP A 13 1.55 11.09 4.77
C TRP A 13 0.18 10.77 4.17
N GLN A 14 -0.89 10.96 4.94
CA GLN A 14 -2.25 10.79 4.43
C GLN A 14 -2.58 11.78 3.31
N HIS A 15 -2.13 13.03 3.44
CA HIS A 15 -2.26 14.02 2.39
C HIS A 15 -1.47 13.61 1.13
N ILE A 16 -0.23 13.15 1.29
CA ILE A 16 0.58 12.60 0.21
C ILE A 16 -0.14 11.42 -0.48
N PHE A 17 -0.67 10.48 0.28
CA PHE A 17 -1.44 9.34 -0.27
C PHE A 17 -2.71 9.77 -0.99
N HIS A 18 -3.34 10.87 -0.58
CA HIS A 18 -4.52 11.38 -1.27
C HIS A 18 -4.20 11.88 -2.69
N HIS A 19 -2.99 12.41 -2.89
CA HIS A 19 -2.53 12.93 -4.18
C HIS A 19 -1.93 11.87 -5.11
N PHE A 20 -1.69 10.64 -4.63
CA PHE A 20 -1.30 9.55 -5.50
C PHE A 20 -2.51 9.09 -6.31
N GLU A 21 -2.50 9.43 -7.60
CA GLU A 21 -3.41 8.85 -8.58
C GLU A 21 -2.91 7.46 -8.95
N GLY A 22 -3.77 6.46 -8.80
CA GLY A 22 -3.45 5.10 -9.19
C GLY A 22 -3.12 4.17 -8.03
N ILE A 23 -3.70 2.98 -8.15
CA ILE A 23 -3.59 1.89 -7.21
C ILE A 23 -2.14 1.39 -7.11
N GLU A 24 -1.40 1.44 -8.20
CA GLU A 24 -0.01 0.97 -8.32
C GLU A 24 0.94 1.78 -7.45
N SER A 25 0.80 3.11 -7.43
CA SER A 25 1.66 3.99 -6.63
C SER A 25 1.40 3.83 -5.14
N LEU A 26 0.12 3.74 -4.72
CA LEU A 26 -0.24 3.48 -3.33
C LEU A 26 0.25 2.11 -2.84
N ALA A 27 0.20 1.11 -3.71
CA ALA A 27 0.71 -0.22 -3.43
C ALA A 27 2.23 -0.29 -3.36
N ALA A 28 2.93 0.38 -4.27
CA ALA A 28 4.38 0.51 -4.21
C ALA A 28 4.79 1.16 -2.89
N MET A 29 4.09 2.22 -2.46
CA MET A 29 4.31 2.86 -1.17
C MET A 29 4.04 1.91 0.00
N ALA A 30 2.90 1.20 0.01
CA ALA A 30 2.60 0.21 1.04
C ALA A 30 3.63 -0.94 1.11
N ALA A 31 4.26 -1.28 -0.02
CA ALA A 31 5.30 -2.31 -0.10
C ALA A 31 6.68 -1.85 0.39
N ILE A 32 6.96 -0.54 0.38
CA ILE A 32 8.22 0.04 0.86
C ILE A 32 8.29 -0.02 2.40
N HIS A 33 7.18 0.23 3.10
CA HIS A 33 7.17 0.21 4.55
C HIS A 33 5.82 -0.23 5.13
N GLU A 34 5.85 -1.20 6.05
CA GLU A 34 4.65 -1.74 6.72
C GLU A 34 3.79 -0.69 7.45
N ARG A 35 4.36 0.45 7.82
CA ARG A 35 3.69 1.58 8.46
C ARG A 35 2.71 2.26 7.51
N PHE A 36 3.09 2.41 6.25
CA PHE A 36 2.27 3.08 5.24
C PHE A 36 0.97 2.32 4.97
N TYR A 37 0.97 0.99 5.12
CA TYR A 37 -0.25 0.19 5.09
C TYR A 37 -1.30 0.67 6.09
N LYS A 38 -0.90 0.98 7.33
CA LYS A 38 -1.83 1.46 8.38
C LYS A 38 -2.33 2.88 8.13
N TRP A 39 -1.66 3.62 7.24
CA TRP A 39 -1.87 5.06 7.07
C TRP A 39 -2.60 5.42 5.80
N ILE A 40 -2.50 4.59 4.76
CA ILE A 40 -3.19 4.82 3.50
C ILE A 40 -4.71 4.97 3.70
N ASN A 41 -5.28 4.48 4.81
CA ASN A 41 -6.66 4.74 5.29
C ASN A 41 -7.79 4.55 4.25
N ARG A 42 -7.45 4.03 3.07
CA ARG A 42 -8.34 3.37 2.15
C ARG A 42 -8.37 1.92 2.55
N ASP A 43 -9.55 1.35 2.48
CA ASP A 43 -9.80 -0.02 2.89
C ASP A 43 -9.10 -0.95 1.89
N PHE A 44 -7.79 -1.13 2.04
CA PHE A 44 -6.92 -1.86 1.11
C PHE A 44 -7.41 -3.29 0.92
N LYS A 45 -8.03 -3.83 1.97
CA LYS A 45 -8.79 -5.08 1.94
C LYS A 45 -9.95 -5.00 0.93
N LEU A 46 -10.82 -4.00 1.06
CA LEU A 46 -11.93 -3.76 0.13
C LEU A 46 -11.44 -3.56 -1.30
N MET A 47 -10.32 -2.86 -1.49
CA MET A 47 -9.70 -2.67 -2.79
C MET A 47 -9.19 -3.98 -3.39
N CYS A 48 -8.42 -4.76 -2.62
CA CYS A 48 -8.01 -6.10 -3.03
C CYS A 48 -9.20 -6.97 -3.43
N TYR A 49 -10.32 -6.90 -2.70
CA TYR A 49 -11.54 -7.62 -3.08
C TYR A 49 -12.15 -7.14 -4.40
N ARG A 50 -12.20 -5.83 -4.65
CA ARG A 50 -12.70 -5.27 -5.92
C ARG A 50 -11.86 -5.73 -7.12
N ASP A 51 -10.55 -5.86 -6.91
CA ASP A 51 -9.60 -6.24 -7.96
C ASP A 51 -9.36 -7.77 -8.03
N GLY A 52 -10.12 -8.58 -7.28
CA GLY A 52 -9.98 -10.04 -7.28
C GLY A 52 -8.64 -10.54 -6.69
N ILE A 53 -7.97 -9.72 -5.89
CA ILE A 53 -6.71 -10.03 -5.22
C ILE A 53 -7.02 -10.73 -3.90
N TYR A 54 -6.59 -11.99 -3.79
CA TYR A 54 -6.74 -12.79 -2.57
C TYR A 54 -5.38 -13.00 -1.90
N ARG A 55 -5.38 -13.06 -0.56
CA ARG A 55 -4.20 -13.33 0.27
C ARG A 55 -4.15 -14.78 0.73
N PHE A 56 -2.94 -15.32 0.89
CA PHE A 56 -2.75 -16.60 1.57
C PHE A 56 -2.95 -16.49 3.09
N LYS A 57 -3.16 -17.64 3.75
CA LYS A 57 -3.25 -17.70 5.22
C LYS A 57 -1.91 -17.26 5.82
N GLY A 58 -1.95 -16.27 6.73
CA GLY A 58 -0.75 -15.66 7.33
C GLY A 58 -0.11 -14.54 6.50
N GLU A 59 -0.60 -14.28 5.29
CA GLU A 59 -0.12 -13.18 4.45
C GLU A 59 -0.84 -11.85 4.76
N THR A 60 -0.12 -10.74 4.67
CA THR A 60 -0.69 -9.38 4.76
C THR A 60 -1.28 -8.95 3.42
N TRP A 61 -2.30 -8.10 3.44
CA TRP A 61 -2.91 -7.57 2.19
C TRP A 61 -1.90 -6.83 1.31
N ALA A 62 -0.94 -6.12 1.89
CA ALA A 62 0.14 -5.47 1.14
C ALA A 62 1.00 -6.48 0.37
N LYS A 63 1.33 -7.63 0.99
CA LYS A 63 2.12 -8.68 0.35
C LYS A 63 1.34 -9.37 -0.78
N ALA A 64 0.07 -9.67 -0.52
CA ALA A 64 -0.84 -10.21 -1.54
C ALA A 64 -0.99 -9.26 -2.75
N PHE A 65 -1.13 -7.96 -2.48
CA PHE A 65 -1.21 -6.94 -3.50
C PHE A 65 0.08 -6.83 -4.31
N ARG A 66 1.25 -6.72 -3.67
CA ARG A 66 2.55 -6.62 -4.34
C ARG A 66 2.77 -7.78 -5.33
N ARG A 67 2.38 -9.00 -4.95
CA ARG A 67 2.47 -10.18 -5.81
C ARG A 67 1.67 -10.03 -7.12
N ILE A 68 0.52 -9.38 -7.07
CA ILE A 68 -0.33 -9.14 -8.25
C ILE A 68 0.12 -7.91 -9.02
N ALA A 69 0.52 -6.84 -8.34
CA ALA A 69 1.01 -5.60 -8.96
C ALA A 69 2.19 -5.87 -9.93
N VAL A 70 3.15 -6.69 -9.51
CA VAL A 70 4.29 -7.09 -10.35
C VAL A 70 3.85 -7.78 -11.64
N ARG A 71 2.72 -8.51 -11.61
CA ARG A 71 2.16 -9.21 -12.78
C ARG A 71 1.44 -8.30 -13.77
N LEU A 72 0.95 -7.14 -13.33
CA LEU A 72 0.21 -6.19 -14.17
C LEU A 72 1.15 -5.22 -14.91
N THR A 73 2.37 -5.05 -14.40
CA THR A 73 3.41 -4.21 -14.98
C THR A 73 4.45 -5.00 -15.81
N SER A 74 4.21 -6.29 -16.06
CA SER A 74 5.05 -7.19 -16.89
C SER A 74 4.35 -7.50 -18.19
#